data_AF-A0A951J4G7-F1
#
_entry.id   AF-A0A951J4G7-F1
#
_cell.length_a   1.000
_cell.length_b   1.000
_cell.length_c   1.000
_cell.angle_alpha   90.00
_cell.angle_beta   90.00
_cell.angle_gamma   90.00
#
_symmetry.space_group_name_H-M   'P 1'
#
loop_
_entity.id
_entity.type
_entity.pdbx_description
1 polymer ?
#
loop_
_entity_poly.entity_id
_entity_poly.type
_entity_poly.pdbx_seq_one_letter_code
_entity_poly.pdbx_strand_id
1 'polypeptide(L)'
;MRRTTVRTPLAGLLAALLAGGAAPAGAQVAWAPVAQGQPRTAAELSGFQRHTRHAEMWDYLEALRGTTTSMRLGTYGQTREGRDLPYAVFSQPLVSEPWEAWALGRPVVVLAANVHGGERTFREGLLVLMRDLATPGTDAHALLDDVTVVVAPQINPDGFEASEGGQRGNAWGIDLNRDYIKLEHPSIVHYVDRIIGAWRPHIFVDGHNGGSRPYNLNYQCPSHVDPAPEITLLCDREIFPAIDARLAREGLRSWYYQRGDEEAWNVGGSQARIGRNYGGFVNAVGILFEAPAQELEVGARAGYLGYLAVLEWAGANADRLTGVIDGALAETIALGAAPRGEVTVRMEYAAEDEPVSYDIVRPAGGAEAQRGGGMDGPVDTIQVRGARLMKKPVALRTRPRPWAYLLPRDAVDAVAMLRRHGITVEALTAPADLRVDAYTVAGVTHERAYNHAAATVVEVGDVVSLDESFPRGTYLVPTAQPLGRLVTHMLEPETEDNVIYWNTMDAWLPRGPETTREDGREVVRAPLVPIYKLMRPTPLPTRVWTRYAEG
;
A
#
# COMPACT_ATOMS: atom_id res chain seq x y z
N MET A 1 -31.37 38.09 92.95
CA MET A 1 -30.66 38.76 91.84
C MET A 1 -30.86 37.91 90.58
N ARG A 2 -31.67 38.40 89.61
CA ARG A 2 -31.27 38.79 88.24
C ARG A 2 -30.65 37.62 87.43
N ARG A 3 -31.03 37.22 86.21
CA ARG A 3 -31.92 37.66 85.09
C ARG A 3 -32.06 36.41 84.16
N THR A 4 -33.23 36.06 83.61
CA THR A 4 -33.64 36.20 82.17
C THR A 4 -32.49 36.13 81.14
N THR A 5 -32.53 35.34 80.05
CA THR A 5 -33.21 35.59 78.74
C THR A 5 -32.77 34.50 77.70
N VAL A 6 -33.63 33.87 76.87
CA VAL A 6 -34.06 34.18 75.46
C VAL A 6 -33.50 33.22 74.38
N ARG A 7 -34.40 32.40 73.81
CA ARG A 7 -34.83 32.24 72.39
C ARG A 7 -33.87 32.39 71.17
N THR A 8 -33.82 31.30 70.37
CA THR A 8 -33.95 31.16 68.87
C THR A 8 -32.76 31.43 67.91
N PRO A 9 -32.79 30.84 66.68
CA PRO A 9 -31.65 30.18 66.00
C PRO A 9 -31.04 31.00 64.86
N LEU A 10 -29.92 30.52 64.30
CA LEU A 10 -29.47 30.91 62.95
C LEU A 10 -29.10 29.69 62.12
N ALA A 11 -29.69 29.65 60.93
CA ALA A 11 -29.35 28.80 59.80
C ALA A 11 -27.94 29.12 59.30
N GLY A 12 -27.19 28.08 58.91
CA GLY A 12 -25.88 28.17 58.30
C GLY A 12 -25.83 27.32 57.04
N LEU A 13 -25.73 28.03 55.91
CA LEU A 13 -25.48 27.66 54.52
C LEU A 13 -24.96 26.25 54.18
N LEU A 14 -25.53 25.72 53.09
CA LEU A 14 -24.93 24.75 52.18
C LEU A 14 -23.47 25.12 51.83
N ALA A 15 -22.57 24.16 51.98
CA ALA A 15 -21.37 24.05 51.16
C ALA A 15 -21.36 22.65 50.54
N ALA A 16 -21.77 22.57 49.28
CA ALA A 16 -21.61 21.37 48.46
C ALA A 16 -20.11 21.17 48.20
N LEU A 17 -19.52 20.16 48.84
CA LEU A 17 -18.27 19.58 48.40
C LEU A 17 -18.53 18.78 47.13
N LEU A 18 -18.41 19.44 45.97
CA LEU A 18 -18.13 18.75 44.72
C LEU A 18 -16.67 18.31 44.79
N ALA A 19 -16.44 17.10 45.26
CA ALA A 19 -15.21 16.38 44.99
C ALA A 19 -15.09 16.26 43.46
N GLY A 20 -14.17 17.01 42.88
CA GLY A 20 -13.80 16.90 41.48
C GLY A 20 -13.25 15.52 41.22
N GLY A 21 -14.10 14.63 40.71
CA GLY A 21 -13.64 13.44 40.02
C GLY A 21 -12.85 13.90 38.80
N ALA A 22 -11.58 13.50 38.71
CA ALA A 22 -10.84 13.58 37.47
C ALA A 22 -11.68 12.83 36.42
N ALA A 23 -12.15 13.54 35.40
CA ALA A 23 -12.81 12.91 34.28
C ALA A 23 -11.84 11.87 33.69
N PRO A 24 -12.29 10.64 33.41
CA PRO A 24 -11.47 9.71 32.64
C PRO A 24 -11.04 10.41 31.35
N ALA A 25 -9.81 10.19 30.90
CA ALA A 25 -9.29 10.70 29.65
C ALA A 25 -10.15 10.14 28.50
N GLY A 26 -11.27 10.79 28.23
CA GLY A 26 -12.20 10.38 27.20
C GLY A 26 -11.51 10.50 25.85
N ALA A 27 -11.70 9.48 25.01
CA ALA A 27 -11.27 9.47 23.63
C ALA A 27 -11.60 10.79 22.92
N GLN A 28 -10.81 11.19 21.92
CA GLN A 28 -11.02 12.41 21.15
C GLN A 28 -12.24 12.30 20.21
N VAL A 29 -13.44 11.98 20.70
CA VAL A 29 -14.65 11.74 19.88
C VAL A 29 -15.17 13.03 19.20
N ALA A 30 -14.59 14.19 19.50
CA ALA A 30 -14.91 15.48 18.87
C ALA A 30 -13.72 16.46 18.88
N TRP A 31 -12.48 15.99 18.69
CA TRP A 31 -11.28 16.76 19.04
C TRP A 31 -11.36 17.28 20.48
N ALA A 32 -11.76 16.40 21.40
CA ALA A 32 -11.85 16.76 22.82
C ALA A 32 -10.52 17.37 23.30
N PRO A 33 -10.55 18.34 24.25
CA PRO A 33 -9.35 18.99 24.73
C PRO A 33 -8.27 17.96 25.10
N VAL A 34 -7.11 18.07 24.45
CA VAL A 34 -5.96 17.20 24.74
C VAL A 34 -5.59 17.33 26.21
N ALA A 35 -5.54 16.20 26.91
CA ALA A 35 -5.22 16.14 28.33
C ALA A 35 -3.94 16.93 28.63
N GLN A 36 -3.93 17.64 29.76
CA GLN A 36 -2.79 18.48 30.14
C GLN A 36 -1.51 17.64 30.23
N GLY A 37 -0.46 18.08 29.55
CA GLY A 37 0.83 17.38 29.50
C GLY A 37 1.03 16.45 28.30
N GLN A 38 0.00 16.19 27.48
CA GLN A 38 0.15 15.41 26.25
C GLN A 38 0.62 16.29 25.06
N PRO A 39 1.53 15.80 24.20
CA PRO A 39 1.98 16.52 23.00
C PRO A 39 0.82 16.82 22.05
N ARG A 40 0.93 17.95 21.33
CA ARG A 40 -0.03 18.36 20.29
C ARG A 40 0.71 18.59 19.00
N THR A 41 0.08 18.24 17.88
CA THR A 41 0.65 18.51 16.56
C THR A 41 0.61 20.00 16.26
N ALA A 42 1.42 20.44 15.31
CA ALA A 42 1.37 21.82 14.83
C ALA A 42 0.00 22.15 14.23
N ALA A 43 -0.63 21.21 13.52
CA ALA A 43 -1.98 21.38 12.99
C ALA A 43 -2.99 21.67 14.12
N GLU A 44 -2.99 20.87 15.19
CA GLU A 44 -3.85 21.09 16.36
C GLU A 44 -3.60 22.46 17.02
N LEU A 45 -2.34 22.86 17.19
CA LEU A 45 -1.99 24.15 17.80
C LEU A 45 -2.46 25.35 16.97
N SER A 46 -2.62 25.19 15.65
CA SER A 46 -3.22 26.21 14.79
C SER A 46 -4.73 26.10 14.63
N GLY A 47 -5.41 25.13 15.27
CA GLY A 47 -6.82 24.86 15.00
C GLY A 47 -7.04 24.41 13.55
N PHE A 48 -6.19 23.49 13.07
CA PHE A 48 -6.22 22.91 11.72
C PHE A 48 -6.16 23.92 10.56
N GLN A 49 -5.54 25.09 10.78
CA GLN A 49 -5.33 26.10 9.73
C GLN A 49 -4.06 25.84 8.90
N ARG A 50 -3.16 24.94 9.34
CA ARG A 50 -2.01 24.48 8.56
C ARG A 50 -1.65 23.03 8.91
N HIS A 51 -0.84 22.41 8.07
CA HIS A 51 -0.28 21.07 8.28
C HIS A 51 0.97 21.12 9.19
N THR A 52 1.28 20.01 9.85
CA THR A 52 2.49 19.84 10.67
C THR A 52 3.72 19.65 9.80
N ARG A 53 4.70 20.56 9.80
CA ARG A 53 5.94 20.42 9.00
C ARG A 53 6.76 19.19 9.41
N HIS A 54 7.66 18.73 8.56
CA HIS A 54 8.47 17.53 8.82
C HIS A 54 9.28 17.63 10.13
N ALA A 55 9.92 18.78 10.37
CA ALA A 55 10.64 19.02 11.62
C ALA A 55 9.69 19.09 12.84
N GLU A 56 8.55 19.79 12.71
CA GLU A 56 7.53 19.85 13.78
C GLU A 56 6.96 18.45 14.10
N MET A 57 6.81 17.59 13.09
CA MET A 57 6.39 16.20 13.26
C MET A 57 7.46 15.41 14.02
N TRP A 58 8.74 15.59 13.68
CA TRP A 58 9.83 14.92 14.39
C TRP A 58 9.85 15.27 15.88
N ASP A 59 9.80 16.57 16.20
CA ASP A 59 9.75 17.07 17.58
C ASP A 59 8.53 16.50 18.33
N TYR A 60 7.37 16.44 17.66
CA TYR A 60 6.16 15.84 18.20
C TYR A 60 6.33 14.35 18.51
N LEU A 61 6.90 13.57 17.59
CA LEU A 61 7.12 12.13 17.76
C LEU A 61 8.15 11.83 18.86
N GLU A 62 9.19 12.64 19.00
CA GLU A 62 10.15 12.51 20.10
C GLU A 62 9.51 12.82 21.46
N ALA A 63 8.72 13.89 21.53
CA ALA A 63 7.96 14.23 22.74
C ALA A 63 6.98 13.10 23.10
N LEU A 64 6.30 12.53 22.10
CA LEU A 64 5.36 11.44 22.30
C LEU A 64 6.03 10.15 22.79
N ARG A 65 7.19 9.79 22.23
CA ARG A 65 7.99 8.67 22.73
C ARG A 65 8.32 8.82 24.22
N GLY A 66 8.51 10.05 24.70
CA GLY A 66 8.78 10.34 26.10
C GLY A 66 7.60 10.11 27.06
N THR A 67 6.38 9.92 26.56
CA THR A 67 5.18 9.77 27.41
C THR A 67 4.73 8.31 27.60
N THR A 68 5.35 7.34 26.92
CA THR A 68 4.85 5.97 26.87
C THR A 68 5.97 4.92 26.81
N THR A 69 5.67 3.71 27.31
CA THR A 69 6.54 2.52 27.17
C THR A 69 6.04 1.59 26.06
N SER A 70 4.92 1.90 25.41
CA SER A 70 4.32 1.05 24.37
C SER A 70 4.70 1.48 22.96
N MET A 71 5.62 2.44 22.81
CA MET A 71 6.06 2.99 21.53
C MET A 71 7.59 2.87 21.37
N ARG A 72 8.04 2.41 20.20
CA ARG A 72 9.42 2.58 19.71
C ARG A 72 9.40 3.53 18.53
N LEU A 73 10.35 4.46 18.47
CA LEU A 73 10.56 5.38 17.33
C LEU A 73 11.91 5.07 16.68
N GLY A 74 11.97 5.08 15.36
CA GLY A 74 13.20 4.91 14.59
C GLY A 74 13.11 5.51 13.19
N THR A 75 14.14 5.28 12.39
CA THR A 75 14.16 5.64 10.96
C THR A 75 14.26 4.39 10.10
N TYR A 76 13.56 4.40 8.96
CA TYR A 76 13.62 3.28 8.00
C TYR A 76 14.51 3.59 6.78
N GLY A 77 15.05 4.81 6.70
CA GLY A 77 15.99 5.24 5.68
C GLY A 77 16.09 6.76 5.61
N GLN A 78 16.68 7.25 4.52
CA GLN A 78 16.78 8.68 4.22
C GLN A 78 16.29 8.95 2.80
N THR A 79 15.79 10.17 2.58
CA THR A 79 15.41 10.64 1.26
C THR A 79 16.62 11.09 0.42
N ARG A 80 16.38 11.54 -0.82
CA ARG A 80 17.46 12.07 -1.66
C ARG A 80 18.04 13.38 -1.13
N GLU A 81 17.23 14.19 -0.45
CA GLU A 81 17.71 15.41 0.22
C GLU A 81 18.25 15.15 1.64
N GLY A 82 18.38 13.89 2.06
CA GLY A 82 18.95 13.52 3.35
C GLY A 82 18.01 13.70 4.54
N ARG A 83 16.69 13.81 4.31
CA ARG A 83 15.70 13.81 5.40
C ARG A 83 15.49 12.40 5.90
N ASP A 84 15.51 12.24 7.22
CA ASP A 84 15.20 10.97 7.86
C ASP A 84 13.73 10.58 7.64
N LEU A 85 13.51 9.30 7.40
CA LEU A 85 12.18 8.73 7.20
C LEU A 85 11.71 8.07 8.51
N PRO A 86 10.81 8.70 9.30
CA PRO A 86 10.40 8.18 10.59
C PRO A 86 9.47 6.97 10.47
N TYR A 87 9.64 6.00 11.35
CA TYR A 87 8.60 5.03 11.66
C TYR A 87 8.48 4.84 13.19
N ALA A 88 7.29 4.44 13.63
CA ALA A 88 7.06 4.04 15.01
C ALA A 88 6.40 2.67 15.09
N VAL A 89 6.60 1.98 16.20
CA VAL A 89 5.97 0.69 16.49
C VAL A 89 5.22 0.82 17.80
N PHE A 90 3.95 0.42 17.81
CA PHE A 90 3.08 0.39 18.98
C PHE A 90 2.64 -1.05 19.27
N SER A 91 2.84 -1.49 20.51
CA SER A 91 2.59 -2.87 20.91
C SER A 91 2.64 -3.06 22.43
N GLN A 92 1.83 -3.96 22.98
CA GLN A 92 1.94 -4.45 24.36
C GLN A 92 2.02 -5.99 24.38
N PRO A 93 3.12 -6.61 24.87
CA PRO A 93 4.39 -5.96 25.24
C PRO A 93 5.02 -5.23 24.05
N LEU A 94 5.89 -4.26 24.34
CA LEU A 94 6.61 -3.53 23.30
C LEU A 94 7.48 -4.51 22.48
N VAL A 95 7.38 -4.42 21.16
CA VAL A 95 8.24 -5.13 20.23
C VAL A 95 9.25 -4.17 19.60
N SER A 96 10.47 -4.65 19.44
CA SER A 96 11.63 -3.92 18.98
C SER A 96 12.07 -4.35 17.59
N GLU A 97 11.84 -5.62 17.26
CA GLU A 97 12.21 -6.25 15.99
C GLU A 97 11.01 -6.99 15.37
N PRO A 98 10.92 -7.09 14.02
CA PRO A 98 9.76 -7.71 13.36
C PRO A 98 9.45 -9.14 13.78
N TRP A 99 10.48 -9.94 14.06
CA TRP A 99 10.30 -11.34 14.47
C TRP A 99 9.59 -11.49 15.82
N GLU A 100 9.72 -10.51 16.71
CA GLU A 100 9.00 -10.49 17.98
C GLU A 100 7.50 -10.31 17.73
N ALA A 101 7.13 -9.44 16.78
CA ALA A 101 5.73 -9.23 16.40
C ALA A 101 5.08 -10.50 15.84
N TRP A 102 5.79 -11.25 14.97
CA TRP A 102 5.28 -12.53 14.46
C TRP A 102 5.20 -13.61 15.53
N ALA A 103 6.14 -13.63 16.47
CA ALA A 103 6.13 -14.59 17.58
C ALA A 103 4.94 -14.40 18.53
N LEU A 104 4.37 -13.18 18.60
CA LEU A 104 3.14 -12.91 19.36
C LEU A 104 1.88 -13.49 18.71
N GLY A 105 1.95 -13.92 17.44
CA GLY A 105 0.83 -14.58 16.75
C GLY A 105 -0.38 -13.68 16.49
N ARG A 106 -0.21 -12.36 16.56
CA ARG A 106 -1.27 -11.37 16.35
C ARG A 106 -1.10 -10.60 15.05
N PRO A 107 -2.16 -9.96 14.53
CA PRO A 107 -2.06 -9.14 13.34
C PRO A 107 -0.99 -8.05 13.45
N VAL A 108 -0.26 -7.87 12.36
CA VAL A 108 0.67 -6.75 12.13
C VAL A 108 0.01 -5.83 11.12
N VAL A 109 -0.28 -4.60 11.53
CA VAL A 109 -0.91 -3.57 10.69
C VAL A 109 0.07 -2.43 10.47
N VAL A 110 0.33 -2.08 9.21
CA VAL A 110 1.12 -0.91 8.85
C VAL A 110 0.19 0.25 8.47
N LEU A 111 0.36 1.40 9.10
CA LEU A 111 -0.35 2.63 8.75
C LEU A 111 0.64 3.64 8.17
N ALA A 112 0.37 4.15 6.98
CA ALA A 112 1.23 5.09 6.31
C ALA A 112 0.43 6.22 5.67
N ALA A 113 1.12 7.31 5.35
CA ALA A 113 0.53 8.43 4.63
C ALA A 113 1.59 9.21 3.85
N ASN A 114 1.11 10.12 3.01
CA ASN A 114 1.92 11.17 2.40
C ASN A 114 3.05 10.62 1.50
N VAL A 115 2.76 9.58 0.71
CA VAL A 115 3.62 9.15 -0.41
C VAL A 115 3.65 10.21 -1.53
N HIS A 116 2.57 10.96 -1.70
CA HIS A 116 2.58 12.21 -2.44
C HIS A 116 2.73 13.38 -1.47
N GLY A 117 3.75 14.22 -1.66
CA GLY A 117 4.10 15.27 -0.70
C GLY A 117 2.99 16.30 -0.43
N GLY A 118 2.20 16.64 -1.45
CA GLY A 118 1.07 17.57 -1.34
C GLY A 118 -0.20 16.99 -0.69
N GLU A 119 -0.27 15.67 -0.48
CA GLU A 119 -1.42 14.95 0.05
C GLU A 119 -1.23 14.70 1.55
N ARG A 120 -1.75 15.61 2.37
CA ARG A 120 -1.30 15.83 3.75
C ARG A 120 -2.38 15.63 4.81
N THR A 121 -3.64 15.52 4.39
CA THR A 121 -4.80 15.59 5.30
C THR A 121 -4.87 14.39 6.24
N PHE A 122 -4.82 13.16 5.72
CA PHE A 122 -4.90 11.96 6.56
C PHE A 122 -3.66 11.71 7.41
N ARG A 123 -2.51 12.31 7.06
CA ARG A 123 -1.34 12.30 7.93
C ARG A 123 -1.60 13.00 9.26
N GLU A 124 -2.33 14.11 9.28
CA GLU A 124 -2.62 14.82 10.54
C GLU A 124 -3.52 13.98 11.47
N GLY A 125 -4.51 13.28 10.90
CA GLY A 125 -5.31 12.30 11.65
C GLY A 125 -4.49 11.12 12.17
N LEU A 126 -3.54 10.63 11.35
CA LEU A 126 -2.64 9.54 11.74
C LEU A 126 -1.72 9.94 12.90
N LEU A 127 -1.16 11.15 12.90
CA LEU A 127 -0.34 11.65 14.02
C LEU A 127 -1.13 11.68 15.33
N VAL A 128 -2.40 12.06 15.26
CA VAL A 128 -3.29 12.09 16.43
C VAL A 128 -3.61 10.67 16.91
N LEU A 129 -3.84 9.73 15.99
CA LEU A 129 -3.99 8.32 16.33
C LEU A 129 -2.72 7.77 17.00
N MET A 130 -1.53 8.14 16.55
CA MET A 130 -0.27 7.75 17.19
C MET A 130 -0.22 8.19 18.66
N ARG A 131 -0.70 9.40 18.99
CA ARG A 131 -0.81 9.83 20.39
C ARG A 131 -1.80 9.00 21.18
N ASP A 132 -2.95 8.68 20.61
CA ASP A 132 -3.94 7.87 21.32
C ASP A 132 -3.39 6.45 21.55
N LEU A 133 -2.72 5.84 20.56
CA LEU A 133 -2.00 4.56 20.72
C LEU A 133 -0.94 4.63 21.83
N ALA A 134 -0.28 5.78 22.01
CA ALA A 134 0.70 5.98 23.09
C ALA A 134 0.06 6.22 24.48
N THR A 135 -1.23 6.56 24.56
CA THR A 135 -1.86 7.07 25.78
C THR A 135 -2.74 6.01 26.45
N PRO A 136 -2.36 5.49 27.63
CA PRO A 136 -3.18 4.54 28.36
C PRO A 136 -4.59 5.03 28.65
N GLY A 137 -5.58 4.15 28.47
CA GLY A 137 -6.99 4.43 28.69
C GLY A 137 -7.77 4.94 27.47
N THR A 138 -7.10 5.18 26.33
CA THR A 138 -7.80 5.41 25.06
C THR A 138 -8.21 4.09 24.41
N ASP A 139 -9.24 4.13 23.56
CA ASP A 139 -9.67 2.97 22.77
C ASP A 139 -8.53 2.45 21.87
N ALA A 140 -7.75 3.36 21.27
CA ALA A 140 -6.64 2.98 20.41
C ALA A 140 -5.54 2.25 21.19
N HIS A 141 -5.18 2.71 22.39
CA HIS A 141 -4.17 2.05 23.23
C HIS A 141 -4.60 0.66 23.68
N ALA A 142 -5.88 0.45 23.95
CA ALA A 142 -6.41 -0.85 24.35
C ALA A 142 -6.23 -1.92 23.26
N LEU A 143 -6.11 -1.52 21.98
CA LEU A 143 -5.88 -2.45 20.88
C LEU A 143 -4.46 -3.03 20.86
N LEU A 144 -3.50 -2.46 21.61
CA LEU A 144 -2.09 -2.87 21.53
C LEU A 144 -1.81 -4.27 22.10
N ASP A 145 -2.76 -4.86 22.84
CA ASP A 145 -2.74 -6.26 23.25
C ASP A 145 -3.15 -7.21 22.10
N ASP A 146 -3.97 -6.72 21.16
CA ASP A 146 -4.55 -7.53 20.09
C ASP A 146 -3.88 -7.30 18.74
N VAL A 147 -3.22 -6.17 18.51
CA VAL A 147 -2.51 -5.85 17.26
C VAL A 147 -1.14 -5.23 17.49
N THR A 148 -0.20 -5.55 16.62
CA THR A 148 1.05 -4.82 16.48
C THR A 148 0.88 -3.76 15.39
N VAL A 149 1.08 -2.48 15.74
CA VAL A 149 0.89 -1.37 14.80
C VAL A 149 2.25 -0.78 14.44
N VAL A 150 2.56 -0.70 13.15
CA VAL A 150 3.74 -0.03 12.62
C VAL A 150 3.26 1.20 11.86
N VAL A 151 3.81 2.37 12.14
CA VAL A 151 3.35 3.62 11.52
C VAL A 151 4.51 4.28 10.79
N ALA A 152 4.36 4.52 9.49
CA ALA A 152 5.25 5.34 8.66
C ALA A 152 4.51 6.63 8.25
N PRO A 153 4.45 7.65 9.12
CA PRO A 153 3.53 8.78 8.95
C PRO A 153 3.86 9.66 7.75
N GLN A 154 5.07 9.56 7.20
CA GLN A 154 5.48 10.34 6.05
C GLN A 154 6.48 9.57 5.17
N ILE A 155 6.05 9.25 3.95
CA ILE A 155 6.89 8.56 2.94
C ILE A 155 7.68 9.58 2.08
N ASN A 156 7.12 10.75 1.83
CA ASN A 156 7.70 11.75 0.92
C ASN A 156 7.91 13.13 1.58
N PRO A 157 8.82 13.26 2.57
CA PRO A 157 9.08 14.55 3.18
C PRO A 157 9.73 15.55 2.20
N ASP A 158 10.46 15.08 1.19
CA ASP A 158 11.05 15.95 0.16
C ASP A 158 9.97 16.65 -0.67
N GLY A 159 8.96 15.90 -1.14
CA GLY A 159 7.82 16.46 -1.84
C GLY A 159 6.94 17.32 -0.93
N PHE A 160 6.84 16.96 0.35
CA PHE A 160 6.06 17.72 1.33
C PHE A 160 6.66 19.11 1.55
N GLU A 161 7.98 19.21 1.71
CA GLU A 161 8.67 20.47 2.01
C GLU A 161 9.05 21.29 0.76
N ALA A 162 8.85 20.75 -0.45
CA ALA A 162 9.20 21.44 -1.69
C ALA A 162 8.47 22.78 -1.90
N SER A 163 7.29 22.97 -1.27
CA SER A 163 6.54 24.23 -1.33
C SER A 163 5.62 24.39 -0.11
N GLU A 164 4.88 25.51 -0.03
CA GLU A 164 3.82 25.67 0.96
C GLU A 164 2.69 24.64 0.79
N GLY A 165 2.39 24.29 -0.47
CA GLY A 165 1.40 23.27 -0.87
C GLY A 165 1.93 21.83 -0.84
N GLY A 166 3.24 21.65 -0.69
CA GLY A 166 3.93 20.43 -1.13
C GLY A 166 3.81 20.24 -2.65
N GLN A 167 4.29 19.10 -3.14
CA GLN A 167 4.07 18.66 -4.51
C GLN A 167 3.83 17.16 -4.58
N ARG A 168 3.23 16.69 -5.68
CA ARG A 168 2.86 15.27 -5.84
C ARG A 168 4.08 14.34 -5.79
N GLY A 169 5.11 14.64 -6.57
CA GLY A 169 6.35 13.86 -6.56
C GLY A 169 7.26 14.20 -5.37
N ASN A 170 8.43 13.58 -5.31
CA ASN A 170 9.54 14.07 -4.49
C ASN A 170 10.01 15.46 -4.97
N ALA A 171 11.06 16.04 -4.39
CA ALA A 171 11.59 17.35 -4.81
C ALA A 171 11.92 17.49 -6.31
N TRP A 172 12.13 16.39 -7.04
CA TRP A 172 12.40 16.37 -8.49
C TRP A 172 11.16 16.12 -9.35
N GLY A 173 9.96 16.07 -8.73
CA GLY A 173 8.70 15.81 -9.42
C GLY A 173 8.42 14.32 -9.67
N ILE A 174 9.20 13.41 -9.08
CA ILE A 174 9.00 11.97 -9.30
C ILE A 174 7.96 11.42 -8.32
N ASP A 175 6.81 10.98 -8.86
CA ASP A 175 5.71 10.30 -8.19
C ASP A 175 6.16 8.95 -7.61
N LEU A 176 6.23 8.91 -6.28
CA LEU A 176 6.66 7.74 -5.53
C LEU A 176 5.60 6.63 -5.52
N ASN A 177 4.32 6.92 -5.73
CA ASN A 177 3.26 5.91 -5.79
C ASN A 177 3.14 5.24 -7.17
N ARG A 178 4.23 5.27 -7.94
CA ARG A 178 4.43 4.52 -9.19
C ARG A 178 5.72 3.72 -9.18
N ASP A 179 6.40 3.66 -8.03
CA ASP A 179 7.75 3.12 -7.91
C ASP A 179 7.80 1.80 -7.12
N TYR A 180 6.65 1.23 -6.72
CA TYR A 180 6.58 0.00 -5.92
C TYR A 180 7.07 -1.26 -6.65
N ILE A 181 7.29 -1.19 -7.97
CA ILE A 181 7.91 -2.26 -8.78
C ILE A 181 9.35 -1.90 -9.13
N LYS A 182 9.61 -0.71 -9.70
CA LYS A 182 10.95 -0.29 -10.11
C LYS A 182 11.95 -0.18 -8.96
N LEU A 183 11.48 0.38 -7.84
CA LEU A 183 12.27 0.67 -6.65
C LEU A 183 13.51 1.53 -6.98
N GLU A 184 13.30 2.69 -7.61
CA GLU A 184 14.34 3.65 -8.00
C GLU A 184 14.53 4.78 -6.97
N HIS A 185 13.49 5.08 -6.19
CA HIS A 185 13.52 6.12 -5.18
C HIS A 185 13.83 5.57 -3.79
N PRO A 186 14.79 6.18 -3.07
CA PRO A 186 15.23 5.67 -1.78
C PRO A 186 14.07 5.55 -0.78
N SER A 187 13.13 6.49 -0.76
CA SER A 187 11.95 6.41 0.10
C SER A 187 11.13 5.13 -0.11
N ILE A 188 10.87 4.75 -1.37
CA ILE A 188 10.08 3.54 -1.67
C ILE A 188 10.93 2.29 -1.52
N VAL A 189 12.21 2.31 -1.91
CA VAL A 189 13.16 1.23 -1.65
C VAL A 189 13.17 0.88 -0.16
N HIS A 190 13.33 1.89 0.69
CA HIS A 190 13.38 1.73 2.13
C HIS A 190 12.03 1.31 2.71
N TYR A 191 10.91 1.87 2.23
CA TYR A 191 9.58 1.49 2.69
C TYR A 191 9.25 0.03 2.33
N VAL A 192 9.57 -0.40 1.10
CA VAL A 192 9.34 -1.78 0.64
C VAL A 192 10.26 -2.76 1.36
N ASP A 193 11.55 -2.45 1.53
CA ASP A 193 12.51 -3.35 2.21
C ASP A 193 12.29 -3.39 3.72
N ARG A 194 12.29 -2.23 4.39
CA ARG A 194 12.38 -2.10 5.85
C ARG A 194 11.04 -2.00 6.57
N ILE A 195 9.96 -1.69 5.85
CA ILE A 195 8.61 -1.68 6.44
C ILE A 195 7.81 -2.87 5.91
N ILE A 196 7.46 -2.90 4.63
CA ILE A 196 6.59 -3.96 4.08
C ILE A 196 7.31 -5.33 4.13
N GLY A 197 8.53 -5.42 3.62
CA GLY A 197 9.31 -6.65 3.54
C GLY A 197 9.77 -7.14 4.91
N ALA A 198 10.25 -6.24 5.76
CA ALA A 198 10.74 -6.60 7.09
C ALA A 198 9.61 -6.92 8.08
N TRP A 199 8.47 -6.22 8.06
CA TRP A 199 7.37 -6.45 9.00
C TRP A 199 6.31 -7.41 8.48
N ARG A 200 6.27 -7.67 7.17
CA ARG A 200 5.31 -8.57 6.49
C ARG A 200 3.89 -8.35 7.02
N PRO A 201 3.33 -7.14 6.84
CA PRO A 201 2.05 -6.80 7.42
C PRO A 201 0.93 -7.66 6.85
N HIS A 202 -0.08 -7.92 7.68
CA HIS A 202 -1.33 -8.53 7.23
C HIS A 202 -2.21 -7.48 6.51
N ILE A 203 -2.19 -6.25 7.01
CA ILE A 203 -2.82 -5.08 6.39
C ILE A 203 -1.80 -3.96 6.33
N PHE A 204 -1.73 -3.23 5.21
CA PHE A 204 -1.21 -1.88 5.25
C PHE A 204 -2.15 -0.88 4.59
N VAL A 205 -2.22 0.31 5.18
CA VAL A 205 -3.07 1.41 4.73
C VAL A 205 -2.18 2.58 4.34
N ASP A 206 -2.45 3.22 3.22
CA ASP A 206 -1.75 4.42 2.75
C ASP A 206 -2.75 5.57 2.56
N GLY A 207 -2.52 6.69 3.25
CA GLY A 207 -3.35 7.89 3.23
C GLY A 207 -2.92 8.95 2.21
N HIS A 208 -3.87 9.33 1.36
CA HIS A 208 -3.77 10.21 0.20
C HIS A 208 -4.83 11.33 0.26
N ASN A 209 -4.81 12.21 -0.75
CA ASN A 209 -5.83 13.23 -0.99
C ASN A 209 -6.34 13.12 -2.43
N GLY A 210 -7.65 13.06 -2.58
CA GLY A 210 -8.30 12.75 -3.84
C GLY A 210 -9.69 12.17 -3.61
N GLY A 211 -10.28 11.54 -4.62
CA GLY A 211 -11.62 10.98 -4.52
C GLY A 211 -12.71 12.01 -4.75
N SER A 212 -13.91 11.74 -4.25
CA SER A 212 -15.13 12.46 -4.60
C SER A 212 -15.94 12.86 -3.37
N ARG A 213 -16.43 14.11 -3.37
CA ARG A 213 -17.49 14.57 -2.47
C ARG A 213 -18.81 13.86 -2.84
N PRO A 214 -19.76 13.64 -1.90
CA PRO A 214 -19.83 14.23 -0.55
C PRO A 214 -19.16 13.37 0.54
N TYR A 215 -18.34 12.39 0.17
CA TYR A 215 -17.65 11.52 1.12
C TYR A 215 -16.50 12.25 1.82
N ASN A 216 -16.19 11.84 3.05
CA ASN A 216 -15.09 12.36 3.85
C ASN A 216 -13.85 11.46 3.72
N LEU A 217 -14.05 10.17 3.48
CA LEU A 217 -12.99 9.21 3.21
C LEU A 217 -13.41 8.32 2.03
N ASN A 218 -12.59 8.28 0.98
CA ASN A 218 -12.70 7.26 -0.04
C ASN A 218 -11.71 6.13 0.20
N TYR A 219 -12.10 4.88 -0.07
CA TYR A 219 -11.23 3.72 0.09
C TYR A 219 -11.13 2.87 -1.18
N GLN A 220 -10.04 2.11 -1.33
CA GLN A 220 -9.95 1.05 -2.33
C GLN A 220 -8.93 -0.02 -1.91
N CYS A 221 -9.24 -1.28 -2.20
CA CYS A 221 -8.36 -2.42 -1.94
C CYS A 221 -7.60 -2.89 -3.20
N PRO A 222 -6.74 -3.92 -3.12
CA PRO A 222 -6.09 -4.45 -4.30
C PRO A 222 -7.16 -4.85 -5.33
N SER A 223 -6.92 -4.54 -6.59
CA SER A 223 -7.94 -4.70 -7.64
C SER A 223 -7.35 -5.26 -8.93
N HIS A 224 -6.17 -5.87 -8.85
CA HIS A 224 -5.61 -6.70 -9.92
C HIS A 224 -6.21 -8.12 -9.85
N VAL A 225 -6.29 -8.84 -10.98
CA VAL A 225 -6.86 -10.21 -11.03
C VAL A 225 -5.97 -11.25 -10.33
N ASP A 226 -4.64 -11.08 -10.41
CA ASP A 226 -3.66 -12.10 -9.96
C ASP A 226 -3.53 -12.33 -8.45
N PRO A 227 -3.58 -11.30 -7.57
CA PRO A 227 -3.68 -11.51 -6.12
C PRO A 227 -4.84 -12.44 -5.74
N ALA A 228 -4.72 -13.13 -4.60
CA ALA A 228 -5.80 -13.98 -4.10
C ALA A 228 -7.10 -13.16 -3.93
N PRO A 229 -8.23 -13.53 -4.59
CA PRO A 229 -9.47 -12.75 -4.55
C PRO A 229 -10.00 -12.51 -3.14
N GLU A 230 -9.75 -13.44 -2.21
CA GLU A 230 -10.14 -13.36 -0.81
C GLU A 230 -9.56 -12.12 -0.11
N ILE A 231 -8.39 -11.62 -0.54
CA ILE A 231 -7.78 -10.39 0.01
C ILE A 231 -8.69 -9.19 -0.29
N THR A 232 -9.16 -9.06 -1.53
CA THR A 232 -10.06 -7.96 -1.93
C THR A 232 -11.46 -8.13 -1.33
N LEU A 233 -11.98 -9.36 -1.33
CA LEU A 233 -13.29 -9.66 -0.75
C LEU A 233 -13.35 -9.38 0.75
N LEU A 234 -12.25 -9.60 1.48
CA LEU A 234 -12.14 -9.26 2.89
C LEU A 234 -12.37 -7.75 3.11
N CYS A 235 -11.80 -6.91 2.25
CA CYS A 235 -12.05 -5.49 2.31
C CYS A 235 -13.51 -5.14 2.07
N ASP A 236 -14.03 -5.62 0.93
CA ASP A 236 -15.33 -5.21 0.44
C ASP A 236 -16.48 -5.66 1.34
N ARG A 237 -16.35 -6.84 1.94
CA ARG A 237 -17.42 -7.47 2.72
C ARG A 237 -17.32 -7.23 4.22
N GLU A 238 -16.13 -6.91 4.72
CA GLU A 238 -15.86 -6.90 6.16
C GLU A 238 -15.23 -5.57 6.60
N ILE A 239 -14.06 -5.20 6.06
CA ILE A 239 -13.30 -4.01 6.53
C ILE A 239 -14.01 -2.69 6.16
N PHE A 240 -14.45 -2.55 4.90
CA PHE A 240 -15.10 -1.33 4.42
C PHE A 240 -16.44 -1.06 5.10
N PRO A 241 -17.33 -2.05 5.29
CA PRO A 241 -18.50 -1.87 6.15
C PRO A 241 -18.18 -1.45 7.59
N ALA A 242 -17.07 -1.93 8.18
CA ALA A 242 -16.64 -1.51 9.50
C ALA A 242 -16.19 -0.04 9.54
N ILE A 243 -15.45 0.40 8.51
CA ILE A 243 -15.08 1.81 8.33
C ILE A 243 -16.34 2.67 8.16
N ASP A 244 -17.26 2.27 7.28
CA ASP A 244 -18.52 2.98 7.04
C ASP A 244 -19.32 3.15 8.34
N ALA A 245 -19.46 2.07 9.13
CA ALA A 245 -20.13 2.10 10.41
C ALA A 245 -19.42 3.00 11.44
N ARG A 246 -18.08 3.04 11.45
CA ARG A 246 -17.31 3.89 12.37
C ARG A 246 -17.48 5.36 12.04
N LEU A 247 -17.37 5.75 10.77
CA LEU A 247 -17.52 7.13 10.32
C LEU A 247 -18.96 7.63 10.50
N ALA A 248 -19.96 6.78 10.22
CA ALA A 248 -21.37 7.14 10.33
C ALA A 248 -21.79 7.54 11.76
N ARG A 249 -21.11 7.02 12.79
CA ARG A 249 -21.35 7.41 14.20
C ARG A 249 -21.09 8.90 14.46
N GLU A 250 -20.27 9.54 13.62
CA GLU A 250 -19.96 10.98 13.68
C GLU A 250 -20.55 11.76 12.49
N GLY A 251 -21.51 11.16 11.78
CA GLY A 251 -22.14 11.77 10.61
C GLY A 251 -21.22 11.92 9.39
N LEU A 252 -20.03 11.32 9.43
CA LEU A 252 -19.09 11.27 8.31
C LEU A 252 -19.42 10.10 7.39
N ARG A 253 -19.00 10.21 6.13
CA ARG A 253 -19.33 9.23 5.10
C ARG A 253 -18.09 8.70 4.42
N SER A 254 -18.13 7.43 4.04
CA SER A 254 -17.12 6.81 3.18
C SER A 254 -17.72 6.06 2.02
N TRP A 255 -16.90 5.86 0.98
CA TRP A 255 -17.27 5.11 -0.22
C TRP A 255 -16.04 4.74 -1.04
N TYR A 256 -16.20 3.87 -2.03
CA TYR A 256 -15.12 3.52 -2.95
C TYR A 256 -14.49 4.74 -3.62
N TYR A 257 -13.17 4.79 -3.69
CA TYR A 257 -12.45 5.62 -4.65
C TYR A 257 -12.73 5.07 -6.07
N GLN A 258 -13.01 5.88 -7.09
CA GLN A 258 -12.60 7.28 -7.21
C GLN A 258 -13.77 8.24 -7.40
N ARG A 259 -14.62 8.01 -8.40
CA ARG A 259 -15.64 8.96 -8.86
C ARG A 259 -16.80 8.26 -9.53
N GLY A 260 -17.98 8.87 -9.50
CA GLY A 260 -19.14 8.41 -10.23
C GLY A 260 -19.92 9.52 -10.91
N ASP A 261 -20.81 9.10 -11.79
CA ASP A 261 -21.83 9.90 -12.45
C ASP A 261 -23.22 9.27 -12.24
N GLU A 262 -24.23 9.68 -12.99
CA GLU A 262 -25.58 9.16 -12.87
C GLU A 262 -25.73 7.69 -13.34
N GLU A 263 -24.72 7.12 -14.02
CA GLU A 263 -24.78 5.78 -14.61
C GLU A 263 -23.84 4.78 -13.95
N ALA A 264 -22.65 5.21 -13.54
CA ALA A 264 -21.61 4.34 -13.02
C ALA A 264 -20.65 5.00 -12.03
N TRP A 265 -20.19 4.21 -11.06
CA TRP A 265 -19.03 4.51 -10.22
C TRP A 265 -17.79 3.80 -10.74
N ASN A 266 -16.71 4.54 -10.97
CA ASN A 266 -15.45 4.04 -11.51
C ASN A 266 -14.35 4.11 -10.44
N VAL A 267 -13.67 2.98 -10.22
CA VAL A 267 -12.58 2.88 -9.24
C VAL A 267 -11.21 3.24 -9.81
N GLY A 268 -10.20 3.36 -8.95
CA GLY A 268 -8.82 3.59 -9.37
C GLY A 268 -8.18 2.37 -10.05
N GLY A 269 -7.07 2.57 -10.77
CA GLY A 269 -6.43 1.57 -11.63
C GLY A 269 -5.83 0.34 -10.91
N SER A 270 -5.63 -0.75 -11.65
CA SER A 270 -5.20 -2.07 -11.18
C SER A 270 -3.68 -2.29 -11.19
N GLN A 271 -2.88 -1.28 -11.58
CA GLN A 271 -1.45 -1.46 -11.83
C GLN A 271 -0.68 -1.91 -10.58
N ALA A 272 0.22 -2.88 -10.73
CA ALA A 272 1.01 -3.45 -9.64
C ALA A 272 1.96 -2.44 -9.00
N ARG A 273 2.47 -1.46 -9.76
CA ARG A 273 3.30 -0.34 -9.27
C ARG A 273 2.63 0.65 -8.30
N ILE A 274 1.33 0.50 -8.04
CA ILE A 274 0.61 1.32 -7.06
C ILE A 274 0.58 0.58 -5.72
N GLY A 275 0.90 1.28 -4.63
CA GLY A 275 1.07 0.69 -3.29
C GLY A 275 -0.01 -0.32 -2.91
N ARG A 276 -1.28 0.06 -2.89
CA ARG A 276 -2.37 -0.87 -2.54
C ARG A 276 -2.40 -2.16 -3.38
N ASN A 277 -2.09 -2.10 -4.68
CA ASN A 277 -2.10 -3.28 -5.54
C ASN A 277 -0.84 -4.13 -5.33
N TYR A 278 0.32 -3.49 -5.14
CA TYR A 278 1.55 -4.15 -4.73
C TYR A 278 1.32 -5.02 -3.49
N GLY A 279 0.52 -4.53 -2.53
CA GLY A 279 0.09 -5.28 -1.36
C GLY A 279 -0.51 -6.66 -1.67
N GLY A 280 -1.45 -6.71 -2.62
CA GLY A 280 -2.04 -7.98 -3.06
C GLY A 280 -1.00 -8.94 -3.65
N PHE A 281 -0.02 -8.43 -4.41
CA PHE A 281 1.05 -9.26 -4.99
C PHE A 281 2.03 -9.83 -3.95
N VAL A 282 2.16 -9.18 -2.79
CA VAL A 282 3.00 -9.64 -1.68
C VAL A 282 2.20 -10.33 -0.56
N ASN A 283 0.96 -10.74 -0.85
CA ASN A 283 0.04 -11.41 0.07
C ASN A 283 -0.27 -10.59 1.32
N ALA A 284 -0.61 -9.32 1.14
CA ALA A 284 -1.12 -8.45 2.19
C ALA A 284 -2.38 -7.71 1.72
N VAL A 285 -3.25 -7.34 2.65
CA VAL A 285 -4.35 -6.41 2.36
C VAL A 285 -3.77 -5.01 2.21
N GLY A 286 -3.68 -4.50 0.98
CA GLY A 286 -3.28 -3.12 0.70
C GLY A 286 -4.48 -2.20 0.56
N ILE A 287 -4.63 -1.22 1.45
CA ILE A 287 -5.75 -0.27 1.44
C ILE A 287 -5.25 1.12 1.07
N LEU A 288 -5.90 1.74 0.09
CA LEU A 288 -5.79 3.16 -0.19
C LEU A 288 -6.88 3.90 0.57
N PHE A 289 -6.52 4.96 1.29
CA PHE A 289 -7.44 5.98 1.78
C PHE A 289 -7.21 7.29 1.04
N GLU A 290 -8.27 7.94 0.58
CA GLU A 290 -8.25 9.18 -0.19
C GLU A 290 -9.15 10.21 0.49
N ALA A 291 -8.61 11.38 0.83
CA ALA A 291 -9.35 12.49 1.41
C ALA A 291 -9.87 13.43 0.30
N PRO A 292 -11.18 13.51 0.03
CA PRO A 292 -11.72 14.48 -0.92
C PRO A 292 -11.45 15.90 -0.46
N ALA A 293 -11.56 16.87 -1.38
CA ALA A 293 -11.45 18.28 -1.05
C ALA A 293 -12.47 18.66 0.05
N GLN A 294 -11.95 18.99 1.23
CA GLN A 294 -12.70 19.29 2.45
C GLN A 294 -11.82 20.04 3.44
N GLU A 295 -12.43 20.59 4.49
CA GLU A 295 -11.71 21.23 5.59
C GLU A 295 -10.71 20.28 6.25
N LEU A 296 -9.50 20.78 6.56
CA LEU A 296 -8.41 19.96 7.08
C LEU A 296 -8.82 19.21 8.36
N GLU A 297 -9.53 19.88 9.28
CA GLU A 297 -10.00 19.28 10.53
C GLU A 297 -10.94 18.08 10.28
N VAL A 298 -11.89 18.23 9.34
CA VAL A 298 -12.86 17.19 8.99
C VAL A 298 -12.17 16.02 8.32
N GLY A 299 -11.27 16.30 7.37
CA GLY A 299 -10.50 15.26 6.70
C GLY A 299 -9.55 14.53 7.66
N ALA A 300 -8.84 15.25 8.54
CA ALA A 300 -8.00 14.64 9.56
C ALA A 300 -8.82 13.74 10.50
N ARG A 301 -10.03 14.17 10.88
CA ARG A 301 -10.96 13.36 11.68
C ARG A 301 -11.40 12.09 10.96
N ALA A 302 -11.78 12.20 9.69
CA ALA A 302 -12.17 11.05 8.88
C ALA A 302 -11.02 10.04 8.73
N GLY A 303 -9.79 10.52 8.51
CA GLY A 303 -8.59 9.69 8.45
C GLY A 303 -8.32 8.96 9.76
N TYR A 304 -8.35 9.68 10.90
CA TYR A 304 -8.21 9.08 12.24
C TYR A 304 -9.21 7.93 12.43
N LEU A 305 -10.49 8.17 12.14
CA LEU A 305 -11.56 7.17 12.31
C LEU A 305 -11.38 5.98 11.35
N GLY A 306 -10.98 6.22 10.11
CA GLY A 306 -10.71 5.16 9.14
C GLY A 306 -9.57 4.26 9.59
N TYR A 307 -8.44 4.83 10.03
CA TYR A 307 -7.32 4.05 10.55
C TYR A 307 -7.69 3.29 11.82
N LEU A 308 -8.37 3.95 12.76
CA LEU A 308 -8.84 3.30 13.98
C LEU A 308 -9.79 2.13 13.68
N ALA A 309 -10.74 2.30 12.75
CA ALA A 309 -11.65 1.24 12.34
C ALA A 309 -10.92 0.01 11.77
N VAL A 310 -9.83 0.23 11.01
CA VAL A 310 -8.99 -0.86 10.51
C VAL A 310 -8.32 -1.61 11.67
N LEU A 311 -7.79 -0.89 12.67
CA LEU A 311 -7.18 -1.51 13.85
C LEU A 311 -8.19 -2.27 14.70
N GLU A 312 -9.35 -1.65 14.98
CA GLU A 312 -10.48 -2.26 15.72
C GLU A 312 -10.93 -3.55 15.03
N TRP A 313 -11.12 -3.51 13.70
CA TRP A 313 -11.52 -4.68 12.93
C TRP A 313 -10.44 -5.76 12.91
N ALA A 314 -9.16 -5.39 12.73
CA ALA A 314 -8.06 -6.34 12.68
C ALA A 314 -7.88 -7.09 14.00
N GLY A 315 -7.95 -6.38 15.14
CA GLY A 315 -7.88 -7.01 16.47
C GLY A 315 -9.06 -7.94 16.73
N ALA A 316 -10.27 -7.49 16.42
CA ALA A 316 -11.48 -8.30 16.63
C ALA A 316 -11.59 -9.52 15.70
N ASN A 317 -10.87 -9.52 14.57
CA ASN A 317 -10.96 -10.55 13.53
C ASN A 317 -9.58 -11.17 13.22
N ALA A 318 -8.71 -11.27 14.22
CA ALA A 318 -7.32 -11.72 14.07
C ALA A 318 -7.19 -13.06 13.31
N ASP A 319 -7.93 -14.10 13.74
CA ASP A 319 -7.89 -15.43 13.10
C ASP A 319 -8.38 -15.40 11.65
N ARG A 320 -9.41 -14.58 11.38
CA ARG A 320 -9.98 -14.42 10.04
C ARG A 320 -8.98 -13.75 9.11
N LEU A 321 -8.36 -12.66 9.55
CA LEU A 321 -7.36 -11.92 8.79
C LEU A 321 -6.11 -12.75 8.54
N THR A 322 -5.52 -13.32 9.59
CA THR A 322 -4.32 -14.16 9.49
C THR A 322 -4.57 -15.38 8.61
N GLY A 323 -5.71 -16.06 8.79
CA GLY A 323 -6.08 -17.22 7.96
C GLY A 323 -6.24 -16.90 6.47
N VAL A 324 -6.78 -15.73 6.10
CA VAL A 324 -6.85 -15.31 4.69
C VAL A 324 -5.45 -15.06 4.11
N ILE A 325 -4.59 -14.38 4.86
CA ILE A 325 -3.23 -14.05 4.42
C ILE A 325 -2.36 -15.31 4.32
N ASP A 326 -2.40 -16.19 5.32
CA ASP A 326 -1.67 -17.45 5.32
C ASP A 326 -2.16 -18.38 4.21
N GLY A 327 -3.48 -18.41 3.96
CA GLY A 327 -4.07 -19.12 2.83
C GLY A 327 -3.55 -18.61 1.49
N ALA A 328 -3.57 -17.29 1.27
CA ALA A 328 -3.06 -16.67 0.04
C ALA A 328 -1.56 -16.93 -0.17
N LEU A 329 -0.77 -16.90 0.90
CA LEU A 329 0.66 -17.22 0.88
C LEU A 329 0.90 -18.70 0.51
N ALA A 330 0.21 -19.62 1.19
CA ALA A 330 0.32 -21.06 0.92
C ALA A 330 -0.09 -21.40 -0.50
N GLU A 331 -1.17 -20.80 -0.99
CA GLU A 331 -1.62 -20.93 -2.37
C GLU A 331 -0.57 -20.41 -3.36
N THR A 332 0.02 -19.23 -3.13
CA THR A 332 1.08 -18.69 -3.99
C THR A 332 2.23 -19.68 -4.17
N ILE A 333 2.70 -20.26 -3.06
CA ILE A 333 3.79 -21.23 -3.08
C ILE A 333 3.36 -22.51 -3.81
N ALA A 334 2.15 -23.02 -3.53
CA ALA A 334 1.62 -24.23 -4.15
C ALA A 334 1.44 -24.09 -5.67
N LEU A 335 0.98 -22.93 -6.15
CA LEU A 335 0.84 -22.62 -7.58
C LEU A 335 2.18 -22.75 -8.30
N GLY A 336 3.26 -22.26 -7.71
CA GLY A 336 4.60 -22.37 -8.29
C GLY A 336 5.24 -23.74 -8.16
N ALA A 337 4.99 -24.45 -7.04
CA ALA A 337 5.55 -25.79 -6.80
C ALA A 337 4.99 -26.83 -7.78
N ALA A 338 3.70 -26.70 -8.14
CA ALA A 338 3.00 -27.61 -9.04
C ALA A 338 2.82 -27.07 -10.47
N PRO A 339 3.65 -26.11 -10.90
CA PRO A 339 3.34 -25.04 -11.88
C PRO A 339 1.92 -25.09 -12.47
N ARG A 340 0.94 -24.66 -11.67
CA ARG A 340 -0.48 -24.60 -12.09
C ARG A 340 -0.95 -23.15 -12.13
N GLY A 341 -2.05 -22.95 -12.85
CA GLY A 341 -2.72 -21.66 -12.93
C GLY A 341 -2.12 -20.75 -13.99
N GLU A 342 -2.74 -19.60 -14.08
CA GLU A 342 -2.55 -18.62 -15.13
C GLU A 342 -1.98 -17.33 -14.54
N VAL A 343 -1.19 -16.61 -15.33
CA VAL A 343 -0.68 -15.28 -15.04
C VAL A 343 -1.44 -14.30 -15.90
N THR A 344 -2.11 -13.33 -15.30
CA THR A 344 -2.86 -12.31 -16.04
C THR A 344 -1.89 -11.29 -16.61
N VAL A 345 -1.77 -11.25 -17.94
CA VAL A 345 -0.90 -10.30 -18.64
C VAL A 345 -1.66 -9.08 -19.15
N ARG A 346 -2.98 -9.20 -19.32
CA ARG A 346 -3.87 -8.08 -19.63
C ARG A 346 -5.21 -8.26 -18.91
N MET A 347 -5.74 -7.16 -18.40
CA MET A 347 -7.03 -7.13 -17.71
C MET A 347 -7.76 -5.81 -17.94
N GLU A 348 -9.03 -5.79 -17.56
CA GLU A 348 -9.85 -4.58 -17.47
C GLU A 348 -10.79 -4.66 -16.26
N TYR A 349 -11.55 -3.57 -16.02
CA TYR A 349 -12.66 -3.59 -15.10
C TYR A 349 -13.99 -3.76 -15.82
N ALA A 350 -14.77 -4.74 -15.37
CA ALA A 350 -16.18 -4.88 -15.67
C ALA A 350 -17.03 -4.29 -14.53
N ALA A 351 -18.34 -4.22 -14.77
CA ALA A 351 -19.30 -3.93 -13.71
C ALA A 351 -19.37 -5.12 -12.73
N GLU A 352 -19.50 -4.82 -11.44
CA GLU A 352 -19.98 -5.79 -10.45
C GLU A 352 -21.39 -6.24 -10.79
N ASP A 353 -21.73 -7.46 -10.35
CA ASP A 353 -23.01 -8.08 -10.68
C ASP A 353 -24.18 -7.35 -9.99
N GLU A 354 -23.94 -6.83 -8.78
CA GLU A 354 -24.94 -6.09 -8.01
C GLU A 354 -24.81 -4.57 -8.25
N PRO A 355 -25.91 -3.88 -8.62
CA PRO A 355 -25.90 -2.44 -8.76
C PRO A 355 -25.81 -1.76 -7.39
N VAL A 356 -25.29 -0.55 -7.38
CA VAL A 356 -25.05 0.23 -6.15
C VAL A 356 -25.86 1.52 -6.14
N SER A 357 -25.99 2.09 -4.93
CA SER A 357 -26.47 3.45 -4.74
C SER A 357 -25.37 4.28 -4.09
N TYR A 358 -25.18 5.50 -4.59
CA TYR A 358 -24.17 6.42 -4.09
C TYR A 358 -24.63 7.86 -4.33
N ASP A 359 -24.04 8.79 -3.61
CA ASP A 359 -24.26 10.20 -3.84
C ASP A 359 -23.14 10.80 -4.70
N ILE A 360 -23.53 11.68 -5.61
CA ILE A 360 -22.62 12.53 -6.39
C ILE A 360 -22.93 13.99 -6.12
N VAL A 361 -21.93 14.83 -6.32
CA VAL A 361 -22.05 16.29 -6.19
C VAL A 361 -21.99 16.93 -7.57
N ARG A 362 -22.89 17.89 -7.82
CA ARG A 362 -22.94 18.70 -9.05
C ARG A 362 -22.94 20.19 -8.70
N PRO A 363 -22.33 21.08 -9.51
CA PRO A 363 -22.53 22.51 -9.34
C PRO A 363 -24.01 22.87 -9.45
N ALA A 364 -24.51 23.77 -8.59
CA ALA A 364 -25.92 24.17 -8.51
C ALA A 364 -26.48 24.95 -9.73
N GLY A 365 -25.84 24.82 -10.90
CA GLY A 365 -26.23 25.39 -12.19
C GLY A 365 -26.05 24.41 -13.36
N GLY A 366 -25.82 23.13 -13.09
CA GLY A 366 -25.66 22.08 -14.11
C GLY A 366 -24.31 22.08 -14.83
N ALA A 367 -24.23 21.36 -15.95
CA ALA A 367 -22.99 21.08 -16.68
C ALA A 367 -22.26 22.33 -17.22
N GLU A 368 -22.98 23.44 -17.45
CA GLU A 368 -22.39 24.70 -17.93
C GLU A 368 -21.55 25.40 -16.85
N ALA A 369 -21.98 25.35 -15.58
CA ALA A 369 -21.21 25.86 -14.45
C ALA A 369 -19.94 25.03 -14.19
N GLN A 370 -19.96 23.73 -14.51
CA GLN A 370 -18.81 22.83 -14.38
C GLN A 370 -17.66 23.16 -15.36
N ARG A 371 -17.97 23.77 -16.52
CA ARG A 371 -16.97 24.19 -17.51
C ARG A 371 -16.30 25.53 -17.18
N GLY A 372 -16.85 26.30 -16.21
CA GLY A 372 -16.45 27.67 -15.91
C GLY A 372 -15.52 27.87 -14.70
N GLY A 373 -15.35 26.87 -13.83
CA GLY A 373 -14.39 26.92 -12.73
C GLY A 373 -14.89 26.30 -11.42
N GLY A 374 -14.30 25.16 -11.07
CA GLY A 374 -14.19 24.62 -9.70
C GLY A 374 -15.49 24.20 -8.99
N MET A 375 -15.34 23.33 -7.98
CA MET A 375 -16.41 22.93 -7.04
C MET A 375 -16.53 23.90 -5.84
N ASP A 376 -16.07 25.15 -6.01
CA ASP A 376 -16.01 26.18 -4.96
C ASP A 376 -17.34 26.96 -4.80
N GLY A 377 -18.32 26.71 -5.68
CA GLY A 377 -19.66 27.28 -5.60
C GLY A 377 -20.68 26.38 -4.88
N PRO A 378 -21.94 26.83 -4.74
CA PRO A 378 -23.02 25.98 -4.23
C PRO A 378 -23.13 24.70 -5.06
N VAL A 379 -23.34 23.58 -4.39
CA VAL A 379 -23.44 22.27 -5.02
C VAL A 379 -24.71 21.54 -4.60
N ASP A 380 -25.29 20.80 -5.54
CA ASP A 380 -26.38 19.87 -5.29
C ASP A 380 -25.82 18.47 -5.06
N THR A 381 -26.40 17.75 -4.09
CA THR A 381 -26.13 16.33 -3.88
C THR A 381 -27.24 15.52 -4.52
N ILE A 382 -26.87 14.67 -5.48
CA ILE A 382 -27.78 13.78 -6.19
C ILE A 382 -27.56 12.36 -5.70
N GLN A 383 -28.64 11.71 -5.26
CA GLN A 383 -28.61 10.30 -4.92
C GLN A 383 -28.85 9.47 -6.17
N VAL A 384 -27.82 8.74 -6.59
CA VAL A 384 -27.87 7.79 -7.70
C VAL A 384 -28.25 6.42 -7.16
N ARG A 385 -29.14 5.71 -7.85
CA ARG A 385 -29.63 4.37 -7.47
C ARG A 385 -29.59 3.45 -8.67
N GLY A 386 -29.25 2.19 -8.45
CA GLY A 386 -29.24 1.18 -9.52
C GLY A 386 -28.08 1.36 -10.52
N ALA A 387 -27.02 2.07 -10.14
CA ALA A 387 -25.88 2.35 -11.00
C ALA A 387 -24.84 1.24 -10.99
N ARG A 388 -24.02 1.18 -12.04
CA ARG A 388 -22.95 0.17 -12.17
C ARG A 388 -21.77 0.51 -11.26
N LEU A 389 -21.22 -0.47 -10.57
CA LEU A 389 -19.92 -0.34 -9.90
C LEU A 389 -18.84 -0.97 -10.80
N MET A 390 -18.03 -0.15 -11.46
CA MET A 390 -16.96 -0.59 -12.36
C MET A 390 -15.70 -0.92 -11.57
N LYS A 391 -15.69 -2.08 -10.90
CA LYS A 391 -14.60 -2.54 -10.02
C LYS A 391 -14.17 -3.99 -10.28
N LYS A 392 -15.01 -4.81 -10.91
CA LYS A 392 -14.79 -6.25 -11.06
C LYS A 392 -13.60 -6.49 -12.00
N PRO A 393 -12.46 -7.02 -11.52
CA PRO A 393 -11.30 -7.22 -12.38
C PRO A 393 -11.52 -8.46 -13.26
N VAL A 394 -11.30 -8.32 -14.57
CA VAL A 394 -11.48 -9.39 -15.56
C VAL A 394 -10.21 -9.58 -16.36
N ALA A 395 -9.68 -10.81 -16.37
CA ALA A 395 -8.55 -11.17 -17.21
C ALA A 395 -8.98 -11.20 -18.68
N LEU A 396 -8.27 -10.45 -19.53
CA LEU A 396 -8.45 -10.43 -20.98
C LEU A 396 -7.48 -11.36 -21.68
N ARG A 397 -6.29 -11.56 -21.09
CA ARG A 397 -5.26 -12.45 -21.61
C ARG A 397 -4.45 -13.02 -20.45
N THR A 398 -4.17 -14.31 -20.54
CA THR A 398 -3.36 -15.01 -19.55
C THR A 398 -2.22 -15.81 -20.19
N ARG A 399 -1.26 -16.21 -19.35
CA ARG A 399 -0.15 -17.11 -19.70
C ARG A 399 0.01 -18.21 -18.66
N PRO A 400 0.34 -19.45 -19.04
CA PRO A 400 0.61 -20.51 -18.08
C PRO A 400 1.74 -20.14 -17.13
N ARG A 401 1.55 -20.35 -15.82
CA ARG A 401 2.59 -20.15 -14.81
C ARG A 401 3.71 -21.20 -14.99
N PRO A 402 4.98 -20.80 -15.14
CA PRO A 402 6.09 -21.75 -15.17
C PRO A 402 6.50 -22.18 -13.76
N TRP A 403 7.26 -23.27 -13.67
CA TRP A 403 7.90 -23.68 -12.41
C TRP A 403 8.99 -22.68 -12.00
N ALA A 404 9.75 -22.21 -13.00
CA ALA A 404 10.76 -21.18 -12.83
C ALA A 404 10.96 -20.40 -14.13
N TYR A 405 11.45 -19.17 -14.00
CA TYR A 405 12.00 -18.41 -15.12
C TYR A 405 13.52 -18.56 -15.16
N LEU A 406 14.10 -18.56 -16.35
CA LEU A 406 15.54 -18.53 -16.57
C LEU A 406 15.92 -17.20 -17.22
N LEU A 407 16.91 -16.52 -16.67
CA LEU A 407 17.46 -15.28 -17.22
C LEU A 407 18.95 -15.47 -17.54
N PRO A 408 19.47 -14.81 -18.60
CA PRO A 408 20.89 -14.82 -18.92
C PRO A 408 21.75 -14.42 -17.71
N ARG A 409 22.92 -15.05 -17.54
CA ARG A 409 23.84 -14.77 -16.41
C ARG A 409 24.27 -13.30 -16.30
N ASP A 410 24.18 -12.57 -17.41
CA ASP A 410 24.58 -11.17 -17.52
C ASP A 410 23.38 -10.20 -17.32
N ALA A 411 22.16 -10.71 -17.09
CA ALA A 411 20.95 -9.94 -16.77
C ALA A 411 20.98 -9.37 -15.32
N VAL A 412 22.10 -8.76 -14.95
CA VAL A 412 22.41 -8.32 -13.58
C VAL A 412 21.46 -7.24 -13.07
N ASP A 413 20.98 -6.33 -13.94
CA ASP A 413 20.08 -5.24 -13.54
C ASP A 413 18.66 -5.75 -13.28
N ALA A 414 18.16 -6.67 -14.11
CA ALA A 414 16.88 -7.33 -13.88
C ALA A 414 16.91 -8.15 -12.57
N VAL A 415 17.98 -8.90 -12.34
CA VAL A 415 18.17 -9.64 -11.08
C VAL A 415 18.32 -8.71 -9.89
N ALA A 416 19.01 -7.58 -10.03
CA ALA A 416 19.11 -6.58 -8.98
C ALA A 416 17.72 -6.00 -8.64
N MET A 417 16.90 -5.70 -9.64
CA MET A 417 15.52 -5.24 -9.47
C MET A 417 14.67 -6.26 -8.71
N LEU A 418 14.65 -7.53 -9.14
CA LEU A 418 13.93 -8.60 -8.42
C LEU A 418 14.38 -8.71 -6.96
N ARG A 419 15.69 -8.69 -6.71
CA ARG A 419 16.24 -8.85 -5.35
C ARG A 419 15.95 -7.68 -4.42
N ARG A 420 15.71 -6.47 -4.94
CA ARG A 420 15.26 -5.34 -4.10
C ARG A 420 13.91 -5.61 -3.42
N HIS A 421 13.09 -6.51 -3.95
CA HIS A 421 11.85 -6.95 -3.30
C HIS A 421 12.04 -8.10 -2.30
N GLY A 422 13.24 -8.69 -2.22
CA GLY A 422 13.47 -9.94 -1.48
C GLY A 422 13.09 -11.21 -2.27
N ILE A 423 12.90 -11.12 -3.59
CA ILE A 423 12.67 -12.29 -4.43
C ILE A 423 13.90 -13.20 -4.39
N THR A 424 13.65 -14.49 -4.15
CA THR A 424 14.68 -15.53 -4.21
C THR A 424 15.07 -15.76 -5.66
N VAL A 425 16.36 -15.60 -5.93
CA VAL A 425 17.00 -15.89 -7.21
C VAL A 425 18.11 -16.90 -6.94
N GLU A 426 18.19 -17.93 -7.78
CA GLU A 426 19.22 -18.94 -7.79
C GLU A 426 20.12 -18.77 -9.03
N ALA A 427 21.29 -19.40 -9.03
CA ALA A 427 22.16 -19.48 -10.20
C ALA A 427 22.64 -20.91 -10.43
N LEU A 428 22.69 -21.35 -11.68
CA LEU A 428 23.25 -22.64 -12.07
C LEU A 428 24.74 -22.71 -11.68
N THR A 429 25.14 -23.78 -11.01
CA THR A 429 26.54 -24.02 -10.61
C THR A 429 27.34 -24.78 -11.67
N ALA A 430 26.67 -25.37 -12.65
CA ALA A 430 27.24 -26.04 -13.83
C ALA A 430 26.34 -25.79 -15.05
N PRO A 431 26.82 -25.95 -16.29
CA PRO A 431 25.97 -25.90 -17.47
C PRO A 431 24.85 -26.95 -17.43
N ALA A 432 23.71 -26.65 -18.05
CA ALA A 432 22.56 -27.56 -18.15
C ALA A 432 21.83 -27.40 -19.50
N ASP A 433 21.47 -28.52 -20.11
CA ASP A 433 20.61 -28.54 -21.30
C ASP A 433 19.16 -28.73 -20.87
N LEU A 434 18.30 -27.77 -21.20
CA LEU A 434 16.94 -27.70 -20.68
C LEU A 434 15.92 -27.55 -21.80
N ARG A 435 14.82 -28.29 -21.69
CA ARG A 435 13.61 -28.06 -22.47
C ARG A 435 12.86 -26.86 -21.88
N VAL A 436 12.78 -25.77 -22.63
CA VAL A 436 12.19 -24.51 -22.18
C VAL A 436 11.17 -23.99 -23.18
N ASP A 437 10.22 -23.20 -22.67
CA ASP A 437 9.36 -22.37 -23.50
C ASP A 437 9.93 -20.94 -23.55
N ALA A 438 9.83 -20.30 -24.71
CA ALA A 438 10.20 -18.90 -24.89
C ALA A 438 9.21 -18.21 -25.83
N TYR A 439 9.10 -16.90 -25.71
CA TYR A 439 8.36 -16.09 -26.67
C TYR A 439 9.29 -15.67 -27.81
N THR A 440 8.82 -15.76 -29.04
CA THR A 440 9.43 -15.03 -30.15
C THR A 440 9.15 -13.52 -30.03
N VAL A 441 10.02 -12.68 -30.57
CA VAL A 441 9.85 -11.22 -30.61
C VAL A 441 9.14 -10.86 -31.92
N ALA A 442 7.90 -10.39 -31.83
CA ALA A 442 7.16 -9.84 -32.97
C ALA A 442 7.49 -8.35 -33.20
N GLY A 443 7.78 -7.62 -32.13
CA GLY A 443 8.17 -6.21 -32.20
C GLY A 443 8.77 -5.69 -30.91
N VAL A 444 9.63 -4.67 -31.02
CA VAL A 444 10.13 -3.90 -29.89
C VAL A 444 9.84 -2.43 -30.16
N THR A 445 9.06 -1.81 -29.27
CA THR A 445 8.74 -0.40 -29.34
C THR A 445 9.18 0.29 -28.06
N HIS A 446 9.31 1.62 -28.14
CA HIS A 446 9.58 2.45 -26.98
C HIS A 446 8.43 3.43 -26.84
N GLU A 447 7.84 3.48 -25.66
CA GLU A 447 6.71 4.37 -25.38
C GLU A 447 7.02 5.28 -24.20
N ARG A 448 6.44 6.48 -24.23
CA ARG A 448 6.53 7.38 -23.08
C ARG A 448 5.65 6.80 -21.96
N ALA A 449 6.27 6.49 -20.83
CA ALA A 449 5.56 6.08 -19.63
C ALA A 449 5.43 7.26 -18.65
N TYR A 450 4.43 7.23 -17.77
CA TYR A 450 4.29 8.25 -16.75
C TYR A 450 5.50 8.23 -15.82
N ASN A 451 6.13 9.38 -15.58
CA ASN A 451 7.35 9.52 -14.77
C ASN A 451 8.54 8.67 -15.22
N HIS A 452 8.61 8.36 -16.51
CA HIS A 452 9.70 7.62 -17.13
C HIS A 452 9.89 8.06 -18.59
N ALA A 453 11.12 8.25 -19.05
CA ALA A 453 11.36 8.89 -20.34
C ALA A 453 10.88 8.03 -21.52
N ALA A 454 11.25 6.75 -21.52
CA ALA A 454 10.85 5.77 -22.52
C ALA A 454 10.92 4.36 -21.92
N ALA A 455 9.80 3.67 -21.82
CA ALA A 455 9.70 2.26 -21.43
C ALA A 455 9.85 1.37 -22.66
N THR A 456 10.45 0.20 -22.49
CA THR A 456 10.65 -0.77 -23.58
C THR A 456 9.52 -1.79 -23.61
N VAL A 457 8.70 -1.76 -24.67
CA VAL A 457 7.59 -2.70 -24.84
C VAL A 457 8.00 -3.77 -25.84
N VAL A 458 7.85 -5.03 -25.44
CA VAL A 458 8.01 -6.17 -26.33
C VAL A 458 6.64 -6.70 -26.73
N GLU A 459 6.35 -6.66 -28.03
CA GLU A 459 5.27 -7.41 -28.62
C GLU A 459 5.75 -8.85 -28.83
N VAL A 460 5.19 -9.77 -28.06
CA VAL A 460 5.50 -11.20 -28.18
C VAL A 460 4.77 -11.83 -29.36
N GLY A 461 5.45 -12.72 -30.07
CA GLY A 461 4.86 -13.59 -31.09
C GLY A 461 4.48 -14.96 -30.52
N ASP A 462 4.80 -16.01 -31.28
CA ASP A 462 4.52 -17.40 -30.90
C ASP A 462 5.32 -17.83 -29.66
N VAL A 463 4.72 -18.76 -28.90
CA VAL A 463 5.43 -19.56 -27.89
C VAL A 463 6.12 -20.71 -28.60
N VAL A 464 7.43 -20.81 -28.43
CA VAL A 464 8.23 -21.93 -28.95
C VAL A 464 8.78 -22.76 -27.80
N SER A 465 8.70 -24.08 -27.94
CA SER A 465 9.36 -25.01 -27.03
C SER A 465 10.63 -25.54 -27.69
N LEU A 466 11.77 -25.37 -27.05
CA LEU A 466 13.08 -25.75 -27.58
C LEU A 466 13.97 -26.36 -26.51
N ASP A 467 14.95 -27.14 -26.94
CA ASP A 467 16.05 -27.60 -26.10
C ASP A 467 17.20 -26.61 -26.24
N GLU A 468 17.60 -26.00 -25.13
CA GLU A 468 18.58 -24.91 -25.11
C GLU A 468 19.66 -25.20 -24.04
N SER A 469 20.91 -24.85 -24.35
CA SER A 469 22.03 -25.05 -23.42
C SER A 469 22.27 -23.78 -22.61
N PHE A 470 22.17 -23.89 -21.29
CA PHE A 470 22.38 -22.78 -20.37
C PHE A 470 23.74 -22.91 -19.67
N PRO A 471 24.62 -21.90 -19.73
CA PRO A 471 25.91 -21.97 -19.06
C PRO A 471 25.79 -21.86 -17.54
N ARG A 472 26.87 -22.20 -16.83
CA ARG A 472 27.05 -21.84 -15.41
C ARG A 472 26.83 -20.34 -15.22
N GLY A 473 26.12 -19.97 -14.16
CA GLY A 473 25.78 -18.60 -13.82
C GLY A 473 24.43 -18.12 -14.35
N THR A 474 23.75 -18.87 -15.23
CA THR A 474 22.37 -18.57 -15.63
C THR A 474 21.49 -18.49 -14.38
N TYR A 475 20.70 -17.42 -14.30
CA TYR A 475 19.81 -17.21 -13.18
C TYR A 475 18.54 -18.06 -13.33
N LEU A 476 18.11 -18.65 -12.22
CA LEU A 476 16.85 -19.35 -12.09
C LEU A 476 16.01 -18.61 -11.05
N VAL A 477 14.78 -18.25 -11.39
CA VAL A 477 13.83 -17.59 -10.49
C VAL A 477 12.63 -18.50 -10.29
N PRO A 478 12.61 -19.33 -9.22
CA PRO A 478 11.49 -20.22 -8.93
C PRO A 478 10.21 -19.43 -8.68
N THR A 479 9.06 -19.93 -9.14
CA THR A 479 7.77 -19.31 -8.81
C THR A 479 7.20 -19.83 -7.49
N ALA A 480 7.73 -20.94 -6.97
CA ALA A 480 7.35 -21.58 -5.70
C ALA A 480 7.95 -20.85 -4.47
N GLN A 481 7.58 -19.59 -4.28
CA GLN A 481 8.08 -18.75 -3.18
C GLN A 481 7.00 -17.76 -2.71
N PRO A 482 7.12 -17.14 -1.52
CA PRO A 482 6.14 -16.17 -1.02
C PRO A 482 5.78 -15.06 -2.01
N LEU A 483 6.76 -14.59 -2.80
CA LEU A 483 6.57 -13.54 -3.80
C LEU A 483 6.26 -14.09 -5.20
N GLY A 484 5.81 -15.35 -5.31
CA GLY A 484 5.62 -16.05 -6.59
C GLY A 484 4.63 -15.36 -7.56
N ARG A 485 3.62 -14.65 -7.04
CA ARG A 485 2.71 -13.82 -7.85
C ARG A 485 3.42 -12.59 -8.41
N LEU A 486 4.22 -11.90 -7.58
CA LEU A 486 5.05 -10.78 -8.00
C LEU A 486 6.12 -11.20 -9.03
N VAL A 487 6.78 -12.35 -8.83
CA VAL A 487 7.74 -12.93 -9.77
C VAL A 487 7.13 -13.09 -11.16
N THR A 488 5.95 -13.72 -11.25
CA THR A 488 5.28 -13.90 -12.54
C THR A 488 4.90 -12.57 -13.19
N HIS A 489 4.46 -11.59 -12.39
CA HIS A 489 4.13 -10.27 -12.92
C HIS A 489 5.36 -9.54 -13.45
N MET A 490 6.50 -9.65 -12.77
CA MET A 490 7.74 -8.96 -13.16
C MET A 490 8.49 -9.65 -14.32
N LEU A 491 8.19 -10.91 -14.63
CA LEU A 491 8.93 -11.71 -15.63
C LEU A 491 8.11 -12.15 -16.84
N GLU A 492 6.78 -12.02 -16.84
CA GLU A 492 6.01 -12.14 -18.07
C GLU A 492 6.17 -10.87 -18.94
N PRO A 493 6.70 -10.95 -20.17
CA PRO A 493 7.02 -9.77 -20.99
C PRO A 493 5.80 -8.92 -21.40
N GLU A 494 4.60 -9.49 -21.33
CA GLU A 494 3.35 -8.82 -21.72
C GLU A 494 2.69 -8.05 -20.58
N THR A 495 3.15 -8.18 -19.33
CA THR A 495 2.62 -7.41 -18.21
C THR A 495 3.10 -5.96 -18.28
N GLU A 496 2.39 -5.06 -17.61
CA GLU A 496 2.67 -3.62 -17.66
C GLU A 496 3.81 -3.14 -16.76
N ASP A 497 4.43 -4.04 -16.00
CA ASP A 497 5.36 -3.75 -14.89
C ASP A 497 6.47 -4.82 -14.80
N ASN A 498 7.02 -5.23 -15.95
CA ASN A 498 8.09 -6.23 -16.03
C ASN A 498 9.50 -5.63 -16.15
N VAL A 499 10.51 -6.49 -15.97
CA VAL A 499 11.94 -6.13 -16.04
C VAL A 499 12.36 -5.55 -17.41
N ILE A 500 11.68 -5.93 -18.50
CA ILE A 500 11.93 -5.35 -19.83
C ILE A 500 11.26 -3.97 -19.93
N TYR A 501 10.00 -3.84 -19.51
CA TYR A 501 9.26 -2.57 -19.52
C TYR A 501 10.07 -1.45 -18.86
N TRP A 502 10.77 -1.79 -17.78
CA TRP A 502 11.59 -0.87 -17.00
C TRP A 502 13.09 -0.85 -17.37
N ASN A 503 13.41 -1.18 -18.63
CA ASN A 503 14.73 -0.99 -19.25
C ASN A 503 15.89 -1.75 -18.59
N THR A 504 15.63 -2.73 -17.71
CA THR A 504 16.69 -3.52 -17.07
C THR A 504 17.21 -4.66 -17.94
N MET A 505 16.62 -4.83 -19.13
CA MET A 505 16.95 -5.90 -20.07
C MET A 505 17.28 -5.40 -21.49
N ASP A 506 17.37 -4.09 -21.73
CA ASP A 506 17.49 -3.51 -23.08
C ASP A 506 18.69 -4.05 -23.88
N ALA A 507 19.82 -4.31 -23.21
CA ALA A 507 21.02 -4.88 -23.83
C ALA A 507 20.83 -6.31 -24.36
N TRP A 508 19.83 -7.03 -23.83
CA TRP A 508 19.57 -8.44 -24.14
C TRP A 508 18.47 -8.62 -25.19
N LEU A 509 17.76 -7.55 -25.55
CA LEU A 509 16.72 -7.65 -26.56
C LEU A 509 17.35 -7.83 -27.95
N PRO A 510 16.89 -8.82 -28.72
CA PRO A 510 17.44 -9.10 -30.03
C PRO A 510 17.13 -7.96 -31.01
N ARG A 511 18.12 -7.60 -31.83
CA ARG A 511 18.02 -6.50 -32.81
C ARG A 511 17.59 -6.97 -34.21
N GLY A 512 17.35 -8.26 -34.37
CA GLY A 512 17.01 -8.92 -35.62
C GLY A 512 17.03 -10.44 -35.45
N PRO A 513 16.67 -11.21 -36.49
CA PRO A 513 16.71 -12.66 -36.42
C PRO A 513 18.13 -13.17 -36.20
N GLU A 514 18.25 -14.26 -35.45
CA GLU A 514 19.53 -14.90 -35.17
C GLU A 514 19.85 -15.93 -36.25
N THR A 515 21.01 -15.78 -36.90
CA THR A 515 21.51 -16.77 -37.85
C THR A 515 22.51 -17.67 -37.12
N THR A 516 22.15 -18.94 -36.95
CA THR A 516 23.02 -19.98 -36.38
C THR A 516 23.43 -20.97 -37.47
N ARG A 517 24.53 -21.72 -37.25
CA ARG A 517 24.96 -22.80 -38.15
C ARG A 517 24.70 -24.14 -37.48
N GLU A 518 23.76 -24.90 -38.02
CA GLU A 518 23.46 -26.28 -37.61
C GLU A 518 23.84 -27.22 -38.75
N ASP A 519 24.69 -28.21 -38.47
CA ASP A 519 25.16 -29.21 -39.45
C ASP A 519 25.68 -28.61 -40.78
N GLY A 520 26.32 -27.44 -40.70
CA GLY A 520 26.88 -26.73 -41.86
C GLY A 520 25.87 -25.94 -42.69
N ARG A 521 24.60 -25.84 -42.25
CA ARG A 521 23.56 -25.01 -42.88
C ARG A 521 23.27 -23.78 -42.04
N GLU A 522 23.01 -22.65 -42.70
CA GLU A 522 22.49 -21.47 -42.01
C GLU A 522 21.02 -21.68 -41.66
N VAL A 523 20.72 -21.60 -40.37
CA VAL A 523 19.37 -21.64 -39.83
C VAL A 523 19.07 -20.26 -39.27
N VAL A 524 18.08 -19.60 -39.86
CA VAL A 524 17.56 -18.32 -39.37
C VAL A 524 16.47 -18.63 -38.36
N ARG A 525 16.71 -18.33 -37.09
CA ARG A 525 15.73 -18.48 -36.02
C ARG A 525 15.05 -17.14 -35.76
N ALA A 526 13.76 -17.19 -35.45
CA ALA A 526 13.06 -16.03 -34.96
C ALA A 526 13.73 -15.56 -33.65
N PRO A 527 13.93 -14.25 -33.46
CA PRO A 527 14.52 -13.73 -32.24
C PRO A 527 13.66 -14.09 -31.03
N LEU A 528 14.29 -14.51 -29.93
CA LEU A 528 13.58 -14.87 -28.70
C LEU A 528 13.67 -13.76 -27.65
N VAL A 529 12.62 -13.63 -26.85
CA VAL A 529 12.67 -12.84 -25.62
C VAL A 529 13.65 -13.53 -24.67
N PRO A 530 14.64 -12.83 -24.10
CA PRO A 530 15.68 -13.41 -23.23
C PRO A 530 15.16 -13.71 -21.80
N ILE A 531 13.94 -14.25 -21.70
CA ILE A 531 13.32 -14.74 -20.47
C ILE A 531 12.66 -16.08 -20.84
N TYR A 532 13.26 -17.18 -20.39
CA TYR A 532 12.80 -18.53 -20.71
C TYR A 532 11.97 -19.09 -19.56
N LYS A 533 11.05 -19.99 -19.90
CA LYS A 533 10.09 -20.59 -18.99
C LYS A 533 10.38 -22.07 -18.85
N LEU A 534 10.72 -22.50 -17.64
CA LEU A 534 10.85 -23.91 -17.31
C LEU A 534 9.51 -24.40 -16.79
N MET A 535 8.77 -25.13 -17.63
CA MET A 535 7.37 -25.49 -17.36
C MET A 535 7.21 -26.69 -16.43
N ARG A 536 8.27 -27.47 -16.19
CA ARG A 536 8.22 -28.68 -15.38
C ARG A 536 9.23 -28.59 -14.22
N PRO A 537 8.88 -29.09 -13.03
CA PRO A 537 9.84 -29.27 -11.95
C PRO A 537 11.04 -30.05 -12.45
N THR A 538 12.22 -29.44 -12.36
CA THR A 538 13.47 -30.00 -12.89
C THR A 538 14.54 -29.87 -11.82
N PRO A 539 15.11 -30.98 -11.32
CA PRO A 539 16.26 -30.90 -10.42
C PRO A 539 17.46 -30.28 -11.14
N LEU A 540 17.99 -29.17 -10.62
CA LEU A 540 19.12 -28.45 -11.21
C LEU A 540 20.20 -28.22 -10.15
N PRO A 541 21.49 -28.28 -10.53
CA PRO A 541 22.57 -27.91 -9.63
C PRO A 541 22.60 -26.39 -9.50
N THR A 542 21.93 -25.85 -8.48
CA THR A 542 21.80 -24.42 -8.23
C THR A 542 22.32 -24.03 -6.86
N ARG A 543 22.63 -22.74 -6.70
CA ARG A 543 22.84 -22.10 -5.40
C ARG A 543 22.01 -20.83 -5.32
N VAL A 544 21.47 -20.52 -4.13
CA VAL A 544 20.84 -19.22 -3.89
C VAL A 544 21.86 -18.12 -4.18
N TRP A 545 21.48 -17.16 -5.01
CA TRP A 545 22.35 -16.08 -5.43
C TRP A 545 22.51 -15.04 -4.31
N THR A 546 23.63 -15.14 -3.59
CA THR A 546 24.05 -14.13 -2.62
C THR A 546 25.17 -13.26 -3.21
N ARG A 547 25.10 -11.94 -3.02
CA ARG A 547 26.11 -10.97 -3.50
C ARG A 547 27.54 -11.27 -3.02
N TYR A 548 27.69 -12.07 -1.96
CA TYR A 548 28.95 -12.40 -1.30
C TYR A 548 29.62 -13.70 -1.80
N ALA A 549 29.14 -14.30 -2.87
CA ALA A 549 29.63 -15.59 -3.33
C ALA A 549 30.60 -15.50 -4.51
N GLU A 550 31.46 -14.47 -4.54
CA GLU A 550 32.69 -14.38 -5.35
C GLU A 550 33.74 -13.55 -4.58
N GLY A 551 34.64 -14.26 -3.90
CA GLY A 551 35.95 -13.81 -3.47
C GLY A 551 36.99 -14.73 -4.07
#